data_AF-A0A2W6APC7-F1
#
_entry.id   AF-A0A2W6APC7-F1
#
_cell.length_a   1.000
_cell.length_b   1.000
_cell.length_c   1.000
_cell.angle_alpha   90.00
_cell.angle_beta   90.00
_cell.angle_gamma   90.00
#
_symmetry.space_group_name_H-M   'P 1'
#
loop_
_entity.id
_entity.type
_entity.pdbx_description
1 polymer ?
#
loop_
_entity_poly.entity_id
_entity_poly.type
_entity_poly.pdbx_seq_one_letter_code
_entity_poly.pdbx_strand_id
1 'polypeptide(L)'
;MSALLFDTLRLSRTLRDKGHFTPEQAEALAEALGEAAQGDLATKADLAKLEAKIAEAKADILKWVVGAIGFQTVVILAALVSLVRIFAK
;
A
#
# COMPACT_ATOMS: atom_id res chain seq x y z
N MET A 1 10.29 2.90 -14.39
CA MET A 1 10.85 3.87 -13.42
C MET A 1 10.82 5.23 -14.09
N SER A 2 9.90 6.11 -13.68
CA SER A 2 9.92 7.49 -14.19
C SER A 2 10.96 8.23 -13.36
N ALA A 3 12.13 8.49 -13.93
CA ALA A 3 13.16 9.27 -13.25
C ALA A 3 12.59 10.67 -13.00
N LEU A 4 12.54 11.10 -11.74
CA LEU A 4 12.31 12.50 -11.41
C LEU A 4 13.55 13.26 -11.90
N LEU A 5 13.41 14.01 -13.00
CA LEU A 5 14.47 14.90 -13.49
C LEU A 5 14.54 16.11 -12.55
N PHE A 6 15.39 16.00 -11.53
CA PHE A 6 15.65 17.07 -10.59
C PHE A 6 16.76 17.97 -11.12
N ASP A 7 16.41 19.18 -11.57
CA ASP A 7 17.36 20.17 -12.09
C ASP A 7 18.02 20.93 -10.94
N THR A 8 19.09 20.34 -10.40
CA THR A 8 19.85 20.88 -9.26
C THR A 8 20.41 22.28 -9.57
N LEU A 9 20.81 22.55 -10.81
CA LEU A 9 21.33 23.84 -11.23
C LEU A 9 20.25 24.92 -11.26
N ARG A 10 19.06 24.61 -11.76
CA ARG A 10 17.92 25.54 -11.72
C ARG A 10 17.47 25.79 -10.29
N LEU A 11 17.51 24.78 -9.43
CA LEU A 11 17.17 24.92 -8.02
C LEU A 11 18.17 25.83 -7.29
N SER A 12 19.48 25.61 -7.43
CA SER A 12 20.50 26.45 -6.78
C SER A 12 20.39 27.91 -7.23
N ARG A 13 20.19 28.16 -8.54
CA ARG A 13 19.92 29.51 -9.07
C ARG A 13 18.67 30.13 -8.45
N THR A 14 17.59 29.36 -8.33
CA THR A 14 16.34 29.85 -7.75
C THR A 14 16.51 30.20 -6.26
N LEU A 15 17.22 29.36 -5.50
CA LEU A 15 17.51 29.59 -4.08
C LEU A 15 18.37 30.84 -3.86
N ARG A 16 19.35 31.08 -4.72
CA ARG A 16 20.16 32.31 -4.67
C ARG A 16 19.35 33.54 -5.07
N ASP A 17 18.73 33.50 -6.24
CA ASP A 17 18.15 34.69 -6.86
C ASP A 17 16.82 35.09 -6.20
N LYS A 18 16.05 34.13 -5.67
CA LYS A 18 14.75 34.37 -5.03
C LYS A 18 14.71 34.07 -3.54
N GLY A 19 15.51 33.10 -3.09
CA GLY A 19 15.59 32.73 -1.68
C GLY A 19 16.63 33.51 -0.88
N HIS A 20 17.50 34.27 -1.57
CA HIS A 20 18.62 35.01 -0.97
C HIS A 20 19.61 34.11 -0.20
N PHE A 21 19.73 32.85 -0.59
CA PHE A 21 20.73 31.93 -0.06
C PHE A 21 22.12 32.33 -0.59
N THR A 22 23.17 32.07 0.19
CA THR A 22 24.53 32.18 -0.35
C THR A 22 24.76 31.12 -1.44
N PRO A 23 25.71 31.31 -2.37
CA PRO A 23 26.04 30.31 -3.38
C PRO A 23 26.27 28.92 -2.80
N GLU A 24 27.04 28.83 -1.71
CA GLU A 24 27.40 27.58 -1.06
C GLU A 24 26.18 26.89 -0.44
N GLN A 25 25.27 27.65 0.19
CA GLN A 25 24.04 27.11 0.76
C GLN A 25 23.08 26.61 -0.33
N ALA A 26 22.96 27.36 -1.42
CA ALA A 26 22.09 27.02 -2.53
C ALA A 26 22.56 25.77 -3.27
N GLU A 27 23.87 25.62 -3.45
CA GLU A 27 24.48 24.43 -4.05
C GLU A 27 24.34 23.21 -3.13
N ALA A 28 24.70 23.33 -1.85
CA ALA A 28 24.59 22.23 -0.90
C ALA A 28 23.14 21.72 -0.74
N LEU A 29 22.16 22.64 -0.70
CA LEU A 29 20.75 22.26 -0.62
C LEU A 29 20.25 21.60 -1.91
N ALA A 30 20.67 22.10 -3.07
CA ALA A 30 20.28 21.53 -4.34
C ALA A 30 20.87 20.13 -4.56
N GLU A 31 22.11 19.90 -4.10
CA GLU A 31 22.76 18.60 -4.12
C GLU A 31 22.04 17.61 -3.20
N ALA A 32 21.83 17.95 -1.93
CA ALA A 32 21.14 17.09 -0.97
C ALA A 32 19.72 16.69 -1.43
N LEU A 33 18.97 17.63 -2.03
CA LEU A 33 17.64 17.33 -2.59
C LEU A 33 17.71 16.49 -3.86
N GLY A 34 18.73 16.70 -4.70
CA GLY A 34 18.98 15.88 -5.88
C GLY A 34 19.30 14.43 -5.51
N GLU A 35 20.10 14.21 -4.48
CA GLU A 35 20.39 12.88 -3.95
C GLU A 35 19.15 12.23 -3.33
N ALA A 36 18.39 12.97 -2.51
CA ALA A 36 17.15 12.46 -1.93
C ALA A 36 16.11 12.06 -3.00
N ALA A 37 16.07 12.79 -4.13
CA ALA A 37 15.17 12.50 -5.24
C ALA A 37 15.57 11.27 -6.07
N GLN A 38 16.83 10.80 -5.96
CA GLN A 38 17.30 9.55 -6.60
C GLN A 38 16.92 8.30 -5.78
N GLY A 39 16.41 8.47 -4.56
CA GLY A 39 15.92 7.37 -3.74
C GLY A 39 14.73 6.66 -4.38
N ASP A 40 14.45 5.44 -3.90
CA ASP A 40 13.29 4.66 -4.35
C ASP A 40 11.99 5.26 -3.78
N LEU A 41 11.46 6.24 -4.49
CA LEU A 41 10.25 6.95 -4.10
C LEU A 41 9.02 6.14 -4.47
N ALA A 42 8.15 5.89 -3.50
CA ALA A 42 6.86 5.24 -3.76
C ALA A 42 6.07 6.04 -4.81
N THR A 43 5.79 5.39 -5.93
CA THR A 43 5.07 5.98 -7.05
C THR A 43 3.57 5.71 -6.94
N LYS A 44 2.77 6.42 -7.74
CA LYS A 44 1.35 6.10 -7.89
C LYS A 44 1.11 4.66 -8.35
N ALA A 45 2.05 4.09 -9.10
CA ALA A 45 1.97 2.69 -9.52
C ALA A 45 2.15 1.73 -8.33
N ASP A 46 3.01 2.06 -7.37
CA ASP A 46 3.18 1.27 -6.15
C ASP A 46 1.92 1.32 -5.27
N LEU A 47 1.26 2.48 -5.21
CA LEU A 47 -0.03 2.61 -4.54
C LEU A 47 -1.12 1.78 -5.24
N ALA A 48 -1.24 1.86 -6.56
CA ALA A 48 -2.21 1.05 -7.31
C ALA A 48 -1.95 -0.45 -7.16
N LYS A 49 -0.68 -0.87 -7.11
CA LYS A 49 -0.29 -2.25 -6.83
C LYS A 49 -0.69 -2.67 -5.41
N LEU A 50 -0.55 -1.79 -4.42
CA LEU A 50 -0.97 -2.05 -3.06
C LEU A 50 -2.49 -2.17 -2.95
N GLU A 51 -3.25 -1.30 -3.60
CA GLU A 51 -4.72 -1.37 -3.67
C GLU A 51 -5.19 -2.70 -4.28
N ALA A 52 -4.57 -3.14 -5.37
CA ALA A 52 -4.86 -4.42 -5.99
C ALA A 52 -4.60 -5.60 -5.03
N LYS A 53 -3.46 -5.61 -4.34
CA LYS A 53 -3.14 -6.63 -3.33
C LYS A 53 -4.12 -6.64 -2.15
N ILE A 54 -4.58 -5.47 -1.72
CA ILE A 54 -5.59 -5.36 -0.66
C ILE A 54 -6.93 -5.93 -1.15
N ALA A 55 -7.33 -5.65 -2.39
CA ALA A 55 -8.55 -6.20 -2.96
C ALA A 55 -8.49 -7.73 -3.06
N GLU A 56 -7.35 -8.27 -3.51
CA GLU A 56 -7.09 -9.72 -3.57
C GLU A 56 -7.17 -10.36 -2.18
N ALA A 57 -6.46 -9.81 -1.19
CA ALA A 57 -6.49 -10.32 0.18
C ALA A 57 -7.91 -10.28 0.78
N LYS A 58 -8.69 -9.21 0.51
CA LYS A 58 -10.09 -9.13 0.94
C LYS A 58 -10.95 -10.22 0.28
N ALA A 59 -10.74 -10.49 -1.01
CA ALA A 59 -11.46 -11.54 -1.72
C ALA A 59 -11.13 -12.93 -1.17
N ASP A 60 -9.85 -13.20 -0.90
CA ASP A 60 -9.41 -14.47 -0.29
C ASP A 60 -9.98 -14.68 1.11
N ILE A 61 -9.95 -13.64 1.95
CA ILE A 61 -10.58 -13.68 3.27
C ILE A 61 -12.07 -13.99 3.14
N LEU A 62 -12.77 -13.29 2.24
CA LEU A 62 -14.20 -13.50 2.04
C LEU A 62 -14.51 -14.93 1.59
N LYS A 63 -13.74 -15.48 0.64
CA LYS A 63 -13.86 -16.86 0.18
C LYS A 63 -13.76 -17.85 1.34
N TRP A 64 -12.75 -17.72 2.20
CA TRP A 64 -12.56 -18.62 3.33
C TRP A 64 -13.64 -18.44 4.40
N VAL A 65 -14.08 -17.21 4.68
CA VAL A 65 -15.16 -16.93 5.62
C VAL A 65 -16.48 -17.54 5.15
N VAL A 66 -16.85 -17.35 3.89
CA VAL A 66 -18.07 -17.94 3.32
C VAL A 66 -18.01 -19.46 3.36
N GLY A 67 -16.86 -20.06 3.00
CA GLY A 67 -16.65 -21.50 3.09
C GLY A 67 -16.79 -22.04 4.53
N ALA A 68 -16.18 -21.36 5.50
CA ALA A 68 -16.24 -21.74 6.91
C ALA A 68 -17.68 -21.64 7.47
N ILE A 69 -18.40 -20.55 7.18
CA ILE A 69 -19.80 -20.37 7.59
C ILE A 69 -20.69 -21.46 6.97
N GLY A 70 -20.53 -21.74 5.68
CA GLY A 70 -21.28 -22.78 4.98
C GLY A 70 -21.04 -24.16 5.59
N PHE A 71 -19.76 -24.52 5.80
CA PHE A 71 -19.41 -25.79 6.44
C PHE A 71 -19.96 -25.89 7.86
N GLN A 72 -19.77 -24.86 8.68
CA GLN A 72 -20.28 -24.81 10.05
C GLN A 72 -21.80 -24.98 10.10
N THR A 73 -22.53 -24.38 9.16
CA THR A 73 -24.00 -24.49 9.08
C THR A 73 -24.43 -25.94 8.82
N VAL A 74 -23.79 -26.63 7.88
CA VAL A 74 -24.08 -28.05 7.60
C VAL A 74 -23.80 -28.93 8.81
N VAL A 75 -22.69 -28.71 9.51
CA VAL A 75 -22.33 -29.45 10.73
C VAL A 75 -23.37 -29.23 11.83
N ILE A 76 -23.81 -27.99 12.06
CA ILE A 76 -24.83 -27.67 13.06
C ILE A 76 -26.15 -28.38 12.72
N LEU A 77 -26.60 -28.33 11.47
CA LEU A 77 -27.83 -28.99 11.04
C LEU A 77 -27.76 -30.51 11.23
N ALA A 78 -26.64 -31.14 10.88
CA ALA A 78 -26.43 -32.57 11.07
C ALA A 78 -26.45 -32.97 12.56
N ALA A 79 -25.85 -32.15 13.42
CA ALA A 79 -25.88 -32.35 14.86
C ALA A 79 -27.31 -32.24 15.41
N LEU A 80 -28.08 -31.23 14.99
CA LEU A 80 -29.49 -31.05 15.41
C LEU A 80 -30.36 -32.25 15.00
N VAL A 81 -30.24 -32.72 13.76
CA VAL A 81 -31.00 -33.90 13.28
C VAL A 81 -30.63 -35.15 14.09
N SER A 82 -29.34 -35.34 14.37
CA SER A 82 -28.87 -36.47 15.17
C SER A 82 -29.42 -36.42 16.59
N LEU A 83 -29.45 -35.23 17.20
CA LEU A 83 -29.99 -35.00 18.54
C LEU A 83 -31.49 -35.30 18.59
N VAL A 84 -32.28 -34.81 17.63
CA VAL A 84 -33.72 -35.13 17.53
C VAL A 84 -33.95 -36.64 17.42
N ARG A 85 -33.15 -37.36 16.63
CA ARG A 85 -33.28 -38.82 16.50
C ARG A 85 -32.95 -39.59 17.78
N ILE A 86 -32.06 -39.07 18.63
CA ILE A 86 -31.72 -39.67 19.91
C ILE A 86 -32.88 -39.50 20.90
N PHE A 87 -33.46 -38.30 20.97
CA PHE A 87 -34.54 -37.99 21.91
C PHE A 87 -35.94 -38.42 21.46
N ALA A 88 -36.14 -38.73 20.17
CA ALA A 88 -37.39 -39.26 19.63
C ALA A 88 -37.48 -40.80 19.68
N LYS A 89 -36.46 -41.48 20.23
CA LYS A 89 -36.49 -42.90 20.60
C LYS A 89 -36.78 -43.03 22.08
#